data_AF-H1XZ72-F1
#
_entry.id   AF-H1XZ72-F1
#
_cell.length_a   1.000
_cell.length_b   1.000
_cell.length_c   1.000
_cell.angle_alpha   90.00
_cell.angle_beta   90.00
_cell.angle_gamma   90.00
#
_symmetry.space_group_name_H-M   'P 1'
#
loop_
_entity.id
_entity.type
_entity.pdbx_description
1 polymer ?
#
loop_
_entity_poly.entity_id
_entity_poly.type
_entity_poly.pdbx_seq_one_letter_code
_entity_poly.pdbx_strand_id
1 'polypeptide(L)' 'MKTPCVSNDIQGEFHKVEPLKIVNMLELFIELTNQIFWDGYAENLAHENPAAFQLEYTEFLNGFNY' A
#
# COMPACT_ATOMS: atom_id res chain seq x y z
N MET A 1 16.05 43.41 -36.30
CA MET A 1 14.91 42.47 -36.18
C MET A 1 15.20 41.55 -35.02
N LYS A 2 14.42 41.60 -33.93
CA LYS A 2 14.56 40.66 -32.81
C LYS A 2 13.76 39.40 -33.14
N THR A 3 14.43 38.29 -33.35
CA THR A 3 13.80 36.96 -33.29
C THR A 3 13.59 36.62 -31.81
N PRO A 4 12.36 36.30 -31.37
CA PRO A 4 12.19 35.69 -30.07
C PRO A 4 12.53 34.21 -30.20
N CYS A 5 13.63 33.78 -29.59
CA CYS A 5 13.81 32.37 -29.23
C CYS A 5 12.81 32.09 -28.12
N VAL A 6 11.74 31.37 -28.44
CA VAL A 6 10.87 30.75 -27.44
C VAL A 6 11.76 29.81 -26.62
N SER A 7 11.95 30.13 -25.35
CA SER A 7 12.47 29.16 -24.39
C SER A 7 11.46 28.02 -24.30
N ASN A 8 11.82 26.83 -24.76
CA ASN A 8 11.06 25.62 -24.50
C ASN A 8 11.31 25.18 -23.05
N ASP A 9 10.87 26.00 -22.11
CA ASP A 9 10.82 25.66 -20.69
C ASP A 9 9.51 24.93 -20.42
N ILE A 10 9.36 23.74 -20.99
CA ILE A 10 8.39 22.76 -20.52
C ILE A 10 9.14 21.44 -20.34
N GLN A 11 10.09 21.46 -19.40
CA GLN A 11 10.43 20.27 -18.65
C GLN A 11 9.28 20.04 -17.67
N GLY A 12 8.17 19.48 -18.18
CA GLY A 12 7.14 18.96 -17.29
C GLY A 12 7.78 17.91 -16.39
N GLU A 13 7.81 18.17 -15.09
CA GLU A 13 8.07 17.15 -14.09
C GLU A 13 7.09 16.00 -14.37
N PHE A 14 7.62 14.93 -14.96
CA PHE A 14 7.02 13.62 -14.86
C PHE A 14 6.99 13.31 -13.37
N HIS A 15 5.90 13.67 -12.71
CA HIS A 15 5.53 13.10 -11.42
C HIS A 15 5.60 11.60 -11.64
N LYS A 16 6.59 10.97 -11.02
CA LYS A 16 6.71 9.53 -10.96
C LYS A 16 5.39 9.04 -10.40
N VAL A 17 4.51 8.57 -11.27
CA VAL A 17 3.39 7.76 -10.83
C VAL A 17 4.05 6.52 -10.26
N GLU A 18 4.09 6.44 -8.92
CA GLU A 18 4.54 5.23 -8.26
C GLU A 18 3.73 4.08 -8.86
N PRO A 19 4.40 2.99 -9.28
CA PRO A 19 3.71 1.87 -9.88
C PRO A 19 2.61 1.43 -8.91
N LEU A 20 1.39 1.26 -9.43
CA LEU A 20 0.24 0.76 -8.68
C LEU A 20 0.71 -0.48 -7.90
N LYS A 21 0.96 -0.32 -6.60
CA LYS A 21 1.51 -1.37 -5.75
C LYS A 21 0.51 -2.52 -5.88
N ILE A 22 0.93 -3.66 -6.42
CA ILE A 22 0.09 -4.86 -6.37
C ILE A 22 0.11 -5.26 -4.90
N VAL A 23 -0.85 -4.71 -4.15
CA VAL A 23 -0.98 -4.95 -2.71
C VAL A 23 -1.37 -6.42 -2.59
N ASN A 24 -0.47 -7.22 -2.03
CA ASN A 24 -0.82 -8.60 -1.72
C ASN A 24 -1.86 -8.60 -0.58
N MET A 25 -2.74 -9.59 -0.50
CA MET A 25 -3.81 -9.59 0.51
C MET A 25 -3.29 -9.56 1.95
N LEU A 26 -2.07 -10.08 2.18
CA LEU A 26 -1.41 -10.03 3.47
C LEU A 26 -0.95 -8.61 3.83
N GLU A 27 -0.40 -7.85 2.88
CA GLU A 27 -0.04 -6.44 3.03
C GLU A 27 -1.28 -5.62 3.33
N LEU A 28 -2.38 -5.85 2.62
CA LEU A 28 -3.64 -5.16 2.89
C LEU A 28 -4.17 -5.48 4.30
N PHE A 29 -4.10 -6.76 4.72
CA PHE A 29 -4.44 -7.17 6.07
C PHE A 29 -3.57 -6.45 7.12
N ILE A 30 -2.25 -6.41 6.92
CA ILE A 30 -1.31 -5.74 7.82
C ILE A 30 -1.58 -4.23 7.87
N GLU A 31 -1.74 -3.58 6.72
CA GLU A 31 -1.98 -2.14 6.62
C GLU A 31 -3.30 -1.74 7.31
N LEU A 32 -4.37 -2.50 7.08
CA LEU A 32 -5.67 -2.22 7.69
C LEU A 32 -5.67 -2.48 9.20
N THR A 33 -5.13 -3.62 9.64
CA THR A 33 -5.11 -3.94 11.07
C THR A 33 -4.23 -2.99 11.87
N ASN A 34 -3.11 -2.52 11.30
CA ASN A 34 -2.30 -1.48 11.93
C ASN A 34 -3.04 -0.14 12.07
N GLN A 35 -3.87 0.24 11.07
CA GLN A 35 -4.68 1.47 11.13
C GLN A 35 -5.84 1.38 12.13
N ILE A 36 -6.47 0.20 12.26
CA ILE A 36 -7.64 0.00 13.12
C ILE A 36 -7.23 -0.18 14.59
N PHE A 37 -6.16 -0.92 14.84
CA PHE A 37 -5.72 -1.26 16.18
C PHE A 37 -4.52 -0.39 16.59
N TRP A 38 -3.30 -0.87 16.34
CA TRP A 38 -2.06 -0.15 16.61
C TRP A 38 -0.97 -0.63 15.64
N ASP A 39 0.06 0.19 15.43
CA ASP A 39 1.19 -0.15 14.58
C ASP A 39 1.89 -1.43 15.06
N GLY A 40 2.07 -2.39 14.14
CA GLY A 40 2.68 -3.68 14.44
C GLY A 40 1.71 -4.72 15.02
N TYR A 41 0.40 -4.47 15.01
CA TYR A 41 -0.61 -5.44 15.49
C TYR A 41 -0.43 -6.81 14.85
N ALA A 42 -0.45 -6.88 13.51
CA ALA A 42 -0.40 -8.14 12.78
C ALA A 42 0.92 -8.90 13.01
N GLU A 43 2.02 -8.17 13.16
CA GLU A 43 3.34 -8.72 13.42
C GLU A 43 3.43 -9.29 14.84
N ASN A 44 2.98 -8.53 15.85
CA ASN A 44 2.91 -9.00 17.24
C ASN A 44 2.00 -10.22 17.36
N LEU A 45 0.83 -10.21 16.69
CA LEU A 45 -0.09 -11.34 16.71
C LEU A 45 0.53 -12.60 16.08
N ALA A 46 1.25 -12.47 14.96
CA ALA A 46 1.96 -13.57 14.34
C ALA A 46 3.06 -14.16 15.24
N HIS A 47 3.75 -13.32 16.01
CA HIS A 47 4.79 -13.74 16.94
C HIS A 47 4.25 -14.38 18.23
N GLU A 48 3.22 -13.79 18.83
CA GLU A 48 2.67 -14.21 20.12
C GLU A 48 1.69 -15.38 19.98
N ASN A 49 0.88 -15.38 18.93
CA ASN A 49 -0.12 -16.42 18.67
C ASN A 49 -0.31 -16.66 17.16
N PRO A 50 0.59 -17.47 16.54
CA PRO A 50 0.52 -17.77 15.11
C PRO A 50 -0.81 -18.36 14.64
N ALA A 51 -1.49 -19.11 15.51
CA ALA A 51 -2.78 -19.73 15.19
C ALA A 51 -3.90 -18.68 15.11
N ALA A 52 -3.92 -17.70 16.02
CA ALA A 52 -4.88 -16.59 15.97
C ALA A 52 -4.64 -15.71 14.74
N PHE A 53 -3.37 -15.40 14.43
CA PHE A 53 -3.02 -14.70 13.20
C PHE A 53 -3.57 -15.41 11.96
N GLN A 54 -3.36 -16.73 11.87
CA GLN A 54 -3.82 -17.50 10.73
C GLN A 54 -5.34 -17.52 10.63
N LEU A 55 -6.05 -17.58 11.75
CA LEU A 55 -7.51 -17.50 11.80
C LEU A 55 -8.00 -16.14 11.27
N GLU A 56 -7.52 -15.04 11.84
CA GLU A 56 -7.92 -13.68 11.46
C GLU A 56 -7.62 -13.39 9.99
N TYR A 57 -6.44 -13.82 9.51
CA TYR A 57 -6.09 -13.66 8.10
C TYR A 57 -6.98 -14.51 7.18
N THR A 58 -7.33 -15.74 7.59
CA THR A 58 -8.25 -16.59 6.82
C THR A 58 -9.66 -15.99 6.76
N GLU A 59 -10.16 -15.46 7.88
CA GLU A 59 -11.46 -14.78 7.94
C GLU A 59 -11.46 -13.52 7.08
N PHE A 60 -10.38 -12.72 7.13
CA PHE A 60 -10.18 -11.58 6.27
C PHE A 60 -10.26 -11.98 4.78
N LEU A 61 -9.53 -13.01 4.36
CA LEU A 61 -9.58 -13.50 2.96
C LEU A 61 -10.98 -13.98 2.56
N ASN A 62 -11.67 -14.69 3.44
CA ASN A 62 -13.04 -15.16 3.18
C ASN A 62 -14.02 -13.99 3.00
N GLY A 63 -13.80 -12.86 3.66
CA GLY A 63 -14.60 -11.64 3.47
C GLY A 63 -14.49 -11.02 2.08
N PHE A 64 -13.43 -11.32 1.31
CA PHE A 64 -13.23 -10.83 -0.06
C PHE A 64 -13.61 -11.84 -1.15
N ASN A 65 -13.82 -13.11 -0.79
CA ASN A 65 -14.31 -14.14 -1.70
C ASN A 65 -15.86 -14.09 -1.74
N TYR A 66 -16.41 -13.07 -2.40
CA TYR A 66 -17.84 -12.95 -2.70
C TYR A 66 -18.29 -13.93 -3.79
#